data_AF-A6BDL1-F1
#
_entry.id   AF-A6BDL1-F1
#
_cell.length_a   1.000
_cell.length_b   1.000
_cell.length_c   1.000
_cell.angle_alpha   90.00
_cell.angle_beta   90.00
_cell.angle_gamma   90.00
#
_symmetry.space_group_name_H-M   'P 1'
#
loop_
_entity.id
_entity.type
_entity.pdbx_description
1 polymer ?
#
loop_
_entity_poly.entity_id
_entity_poly.type
_entity_poly.pdbx_seq_one_letter_code
_entity_poly.pdbx_strand_id
1 'polypeptide(L)'
;MTKREKELEDLFQRWMKKQGEEKGWEKTTVGGREILRIHFTKDGMVDPEAYEVSSCKILVVLKEANIADNKTEEWLKEHRIDDQRYWYREFVNGTIQEGVWTDENGCRKKSDNIPQKESIGRMAYLLQKYTKNQKIDANRPSGKEIQDAVKQVAFMNLNKRGGSQKVNEKVLNDYVEEYKNEIKEEIEILQPDYIIWCAGEKPMGKILEKKNGIEMLHPAAGRYIYRNNEELGFEGNVEKWENYYRELEESQKGAEYLKVSKGVEKYIRVFKSRVEKFNNKNKISC
;
A
#
# COMPACT_ATOMS: atom_id res chain seq x y z
N MET A 1 8.10 -21.29 -6.34
CA MET A 1 6.86 -20.56 -6.70
C MET A 1 5.71 -21.21 -5.97
N THR A 2 5.02 -20.46 -5.11
CA THR A 2 3.85 -20.99 -4.38
C THR A 2 2.68 -21.21 -5.34
N LYS A 3 1.66 -21.98 -4.93
CA LYS A 3 0.44 -22.17 -5.74
C LYS A 3 -0.20 -20.82 -6.10
N ARG A 4 -0.35 -19.94 -5.11
CA ARG A 4 -0.92 -18.60 -5.25
C ARG A 4 -0.10 -17.72 -6.21
N GLU A 5 1.22 -17.79 -6.14
CA GLU A 5 2.10 -17.01 -7.04
C GLU A 5 1.92 -17.44 -8.50
N LYS A 6 1.75 -18.75 -8.74
CA LYS A 6 1.45 -19.28 -10.07
C LYS A 6 0.08 -18.80 -10.58
N GLU A 7 -0.96 -18.89 -9.74
CA GLU A 7 -2.31 -18.43 -10.09
C GLU A 7 -2.33 -16.93 -10.42
N LEU A 8 -1.59 -16.10 -9.68
CA LEU A 8 -1.43 -14.67 -9.99
C LEU A 8 -0.74 -14.44 -11.34
N GLU A 9 0.33 -15.18 -11.64
CA GLU A 9 1.00 -15.04 -12.93
C GLU A 9 0.07 -15.44 -14.07
N ASP A 10 -0.69 -16.53 -13.93
CA ASP A 10 -1.69 -16.96 -14.91
C ASP A 10 -2.81 -15.91 -15.10
N LEU A 11 -3.23 -15.24 -14.02
CA LEU A 11 -4.14 -14.09 -14.09
C LEU A 11 -3.52 -12.93 -14.87
N PHE A 12 -2.29 -12.53 -14.54
CA PHE A 12 -1.64 -11.41 -15.22
C PHE A 12 -1.44 -11.65 -16.72
N GLN A 13 -1.14 -12.88 -17.15
CA GLN A 13 -1.06 -13.20 -18.57
C GLN A 13 -2.40 -12.99 -19.29
N ARG A 14 -3.52 -13.44 -18.70
CA ARG A 14 -4.86 -13.21 -19.26
C ARG A 14 -5.23 -11.73 -19.27
N TRP A 15 -4.91 -11.01 -18.19
CA TRP A 15 -5.18 -9.59 -18.06
C TRP A 15 -4.42 -8.78 -19.11
N MET A 16 -3.12 -9.02 -19.27
CA MET A 16 -2.29 -8.38 -20.31
C MET A 16 -2.85 -8.61 -21.71
N LYS A 17 -3.30 -9.85 -22.01
CA LYS A 17 -3.92 -10.16 -23.30
C LYS A 17 -5.19 -9.34 -23.51
N LYS A 18 -6.13 -9.36 -22.56
CA LYS A 18 -7.36 -8.55 -22.61
C LYS A 18 -7.04 -7.06 -22.78
N GLN A 19 -6.01 -6.57 -22.10
CA GLN A 19 -5.56 -5.18 -22.18
C GLN A 19 -5.03 -4.79 -23.56
N GLY A 20 -4.28 -5.69 -24.20
CA GLY A 20 -3.85 -5.52 -25.59
C GLY A 20 -5.02 -5.48 -26.59
N GLU A 21 -6.07 -6.25 -26.32
CA GLU A 21 -7.26 -6.41 -27.18
C GLU A 21 -8.37 -5.36 -26.89
N GLU A 22 -8.24 -4.56 -25.83
CA GLU A 22 -9.24 -3.55 -25.43
C GLU A 22 -9.52 -2.54 -26.55
N LYS A 23 -10.81 -2.39 -26.89
CA LYS A 23 -11.32 -1.34 -27.77
C LYS A 23 -11.66 -0.09 -26.96
N GLY A 24 -11.31 1.09 -27.45
CA GLY A 24 -11.54 2.36 -26.75
C GLY A 24 -10.67 2.55 -25.51
N TRP A 25 -9.47 1.97 -25.53
CA TRP A 25 -8.47 1.96 -24.46
C TRP A 25 -8.01 3.37 -24.02
N GLU A 26 -8.27 4.40 -24.81
CA GLU A 26 -7.93 5.79 -24.52
C GLU A 26 -8.66 6.26 -23.25
N LYS A 27 -9.86 5.73 -22.96
CA LYS A 27 -10.63 6.05 -21.74
C LYS A 27 -9.97 5.46 -20.47
N THR A 28 -9.24 4.36 -20.61
CA THR A 28 -8.59 3.62 -19.52
C THR A 28 -7.09 3.88 -19.42
N THR A 29 -6.56 4.81 -20.23
CA THR A 29 -5.12 5.09 -20.28
C THR A 29 -4.85 6.57 -20.05
N VAL A 30 -3.91 6.88 -19.15
CA VAL A 30 -3.59 8.27 -18.82
C VAL A 30 -3.15 9.04 -20.08
N GLY A 31 -3.84 10.15 -20.34
CA GLY A 31 -3.60 11.01 -21.51
C GLY A 31 -3.81 10.34 -22.87
N GLY A 32 -4.44 9.16 -22.93
CA GLY A 32 -4.56 8.39 -24.19
C GLY A 32 -3.21 8.00 -24.78
N ARG A 33 -2.17 7.82 -23.96
CA ARG A 33 -0.81 7.52 -24.44
C ARG A 33 -0.71 6.06 -24.88
N GLU A 34 -0.54 5.84 -26.18
CA GLU A 34 -0.50 4.50 -26.78
C GLU A 34 0.61 3.61 -26.20
N ILE A 35 1.77 4.17 -25.84
CA ILE A 35 2.86 3.40 -25.24
C ILE A 35 2.48 2.75 -23.90
N LEU A 36 1.60 3.38 -23.13
CA LEU A 36 1.10 2.84 -21.86
C LEU A 36 -0.03 1.84 -22.06
N ARG A 37 -0.59 1.74 -23.27
CA ARG A 37 -1.73 0.87 -23.54
C ARG A 37 -1.41 -0.59 -23.22
N ILE A 38 -0.21 -1.00 -23.61
CA ILE A 38 0.29 -2.36 -23.48
C ILE A 38 1.30 -2.51 -22.34
N HIS A 39 1.51 -1.43 -21.56
CA HIS A 39 2.34 -1.50 -20.37
C HIS A 39 1.57 -2.21 -19.26
N PHE A 40 2.25 -3.03 -18.47
CA PHE A 40 1.65 -3.76 -17.37
C PHE A 40 2.57 -3.79 -16.15
N THR A 41 2.10 -3.30 -15.02
CA THR A 41 2.80 -3.35 -13.74
C THR A 41 2.27 -4.50 -12.92
N LYS A 42 3.08 -5.56 -12.80
CA LYS A 42 2.83 -6.66 -11.88
C LYS A 42 2.99 -6.21 -10.44
N ASP A 43 2.25 -6.89 -9.58
CA ASP A 43 2.18 -6.69 -8.15
C ASP A 43 1.76 -8.01 -7.47
N GLY A 44 1.28 -7.95 -6.23
CA GLY A 44 0.91 -9.10 -5.42
C GLY A 44 1.80 -9.25 -4.19
N MET A 45 2.13 -10.49 -3.84
CA MET A 45 2.89 -10.81 -2.62
C MET A 45 4.33 -10.27 -2.69
N VAL A 46 4.75 -9.52 -1.66
CA VAL A 46 6.14 -9.05 -1.55
C VAL A 46 7.08 -10.26 -1.46
N ASP A 47 6.80 -11.18 -0.55
CA ASP A 47 7.47 -12.47 -0.46
C ASP A 47 6.39 -13.57 -0.40
N PRO A 48 6.26 -14.42 -1.44
CA PRO A 48 5.22 -15.44 -1.51
C PRO A 48 5.26 -16.46 -0.37
N GLU A 49 6.46 -16.84 0.09
CA GLU A 49 6.62 -17.83 1.15
C GLU A 49 6.24 -17.23 2.51
N ALA A 50 6.71 -16.01 2.79
CA ALA A 50 6.36 -15.30 4.02
C ALA A 50 4.86 -14.95 4.09
N TYR A 51 4.24 -14.60 2.95
CA TYR A 51 2.81 -14.34 2.87
C TYR A 51 1.98 -15.60 3.17
N GLU A 52 2.39 -16.77 2.65
CA GLU A 52 1.66 -18.02 2.85
C GLU A 52 1.59 -18.42 4.32
N VAL A 53 2.73 -18.37 5.00
CA VAL A 53 2.86 -18.74 6.42
C VAL A 53 2.41 -17.64 7.38
N SER A 54 2.08 -16.45 6.87
CA SER A 54 1.55 -15.37 7.70
C SER A 54 0.22 -15.79 8.33
N SER A 55 0.11 -15.62 9.65
CA SER A 55 -1.12 -15.83 10.41
C SER A 55 -2.18 -14.75 10.15
N CYS A 56 -1.82 -13.68 9.46
CA CYS A 56 -2.71 -12.58 9.10
C CYS A 56 -2.27 -12.06 7.72
N LYS A 57 -2.99 -12.48 6.68
CA LYS A 57 -2.75 -12.10 5.29
C LYS A 57 -3.36 -10.72 5.04
N ILE A 58 -2.52 -9.77 4.63
CA ILE A 58 -2.93 -8.38 4.46
C ILE A 58 -2.71 -7.98 3.01
N LEU A 59 -3.73 -7.40 2.39
CA LEU A 59 -3.66 -6.80 1.06
C LEU A 59 -3.73 -5.28 1.17
N VAL A 60 -2.78 -4.58 0.55
CA VAL A 60 -2.80 -3.13 0.40
C VAL A 60 -3.18 -2.76 -1.03
N VAL A 61 -4.32 -2.10 -1.22
CA VAL A 61 -4.82 -1.67 -2.53
C VAL A 61 -4.44 -0.22 -2.80
N LEU A 62 -3.66 0.02 -3.85
CA LEU A 62 -3.19 1.32 -4.33
C LEU A 62 -3.90 1.68 -5.64
N LYS A 63 -3.76 2.95 -6.07
CA LYS A 63 -4.39 3.45 -7.30
C LYS A 63 -3.65 2.96 -8.54
N GLU A 64 -2.40 3.40 -8.70
CA GLU A 64 -1.57 3.17 -9.88
C GLU A 64 -0.10 3.50 -9.56
N ALA A 65 0.83 2.86 -10.28
CA ALA A 65 2.24 3.22 -10.23
C ALA A 65 2.50 4.52 -11.01
N ASN A 66 3.29 5.44 -10.46
CA ASN A 66 3.67 6.69 -11.15
C ASN A 66 4.77 6.39 -12.19
N ILE A 67 4.34 6.03 -13.39
CA ILE A 67 5.21 5.61 -14.49
C ILE A 67 5.19 6.66 -15.62
N ALA A 68 4.01 7.21 -15.92
CA ALA A 68 3.81 8.11 -17.05
C ALA A 68 4.68 9.37 -16.97
N ASP A 69 4.92 9.89 -15.76
CA ASP A 69 5.70 11.10 -15.54
C ASP A 69 7.16 10.82 -15.16
N ASN A 70 7.47 9.60 -14.71
CA ASN A 70 8.78 9.25 -14.16
C ASN A 70 9.67 8.45 -15.11
N LYS A 71 9.12 7.91 -16.20
CA LYS A 71 9.83 7.04 -17.14
C LYS A 71 9.81 7.63 -18.54
N THR A 72 10.93 7.51 -19.24
CA THR A 72 11.03 7.93 -20.65
C THR A 72 10.31 6.93 -21.55
N GLU A 73 10.01 7.32 -22.79
CA GLU A 73 9.40 6.41 -23.75
C GLU A 73 10.31 5.25 -24.13
N GLU A 74 11.62 5.47 -24.19
CA GLU A 74 12.62 4.42 -24.42
C GLU A 74 12.55 3.37 -23.32
N TRP A 75 12.51 3.82 -22.05
CA TRP A 75 12.39 2.91 -20.92
C TRP A 75 11.10 2.08 -21.01
N LEU A 76 9.97 2.71 -21.33
CA LEU A 76 8.67 2.04 -21.49
C LEU A 76 8.65 1.02 -22.63
N LYS A 77 9.38 1.27 -23.73
CA LYS A 77 9.50 0.33 -24.85
C LYS A 77 10.28 -0.93 -24.44
N GLU A 78 11.33 -0.75 -23.65
CA GLU A 78 12.17 -1.83 -23.13
C GLU A 78 11.52 -2.59 -21.96
N HIS A 79 10.73 -1.90 -21.14
CA HIS A 79 10.12 -2.42 -19.92
C HIS A 79 8.60 -2.40 -20.02
N ARG A 80 8.06 -3.09 -21.03
CA ARG A 80 6.60 -3.21 -21.22
C ARG A 80 5.92 -3.91 -20.03
N ILE A 81 6.65 -4.79 -19.36
CA ILE A 81 6.20 -5.47 -18.15
C ILE A 81 7.11 -5.01 -17.02
N ASP A 82 6.54 -4.24 -16.11
CA ASP A 82 7.18 -3.83 -14.87
C ASP A 82 6.71 -4.74 -13.73
N ASP A 83 7.45 -4.75 -12.63
CA ASP A 83 7.11 -5.54 -11.44
C ASP A 83 7.45 -4.75 -10.18
N GLN A 84 6.41 -4.14 -9.61
CA GLN A 84 6.55 -3.29 -8.44
C GLN A 84 6.93 -4.09 -7.18
N ARG A 85 6.87 -5.44 -7.21
CA ARG A 85 7.25 -6.27 -6.04
C ARG A 85 8.71 -6.09 -5.71
N TYR A 86 9.57 -5.94 -6.72
CA TYR A 86 11.00 -5.70 -6.52
C TYR A 86 11.27 -4.43 -5.72
N TRP A 87 10.45 -3.40 -5.90
CA TRP A 87 10.61 -2.16 -5.17
C TRP A 87 10.35 -2.30 -3.67
N TYR A 88 9.40 -3.16 -3.28
CA TYR A 88 9.17 -3.51 -1.88
C TYR A 88 10.22 -4.49 -1.36
N ARG A 89 10.63 -5.47 -2.18
CA ARG A 89 11.71 -6.43 -1.83
C ARG A 89 13.04 -5.74 -1.55
N GLU A 90 13.39 -4.70 -2.32
CA GLU A 90 14.60 -3.88 -2.05
C GLU A 90 14.56 -3.38 -0.60
N PHE A 91 13.44 -2.79 -0.17
CA PHE A 91 13.29 -2.30 1.21
C PHE A 91 13.38 -3.42 2.24
N VAL A 92 12.73 -4.56 2.00
CA VAL A 92 12.71 -5.68 2.95
C VAL A 92 14.09 -6.36 3.07
N ASN A 93 14.86 -6.42 1.99
CA ASN A 93 16.18 -7.06 1.94
C ASN A 93 17.32 -6.13 2.37
N GLY A 94 17.07 -4.83 2.44
CA GLY A 94 18.05 -3.86 2.96
C GLY A 94 18.33 -4.06 4.45
N THR A 95 19.39 -3.41 4.94
CA THR A 95 19.81 -3.46 6.34
C THR A 95 19.29 -2.23 7.10
N ILE A 96 18.90 -2.41 8.35
CA ILE A 96 18.56 -1.29 9.25
C ILE A 96 19.49 -1.29 10.45
N GLN A 97 20.25 -0.22 10.61
CA GLN A 97 21.14 -0.01 11.76
C GLN A 97 20.91 1.39 12.33
N GLU A 98 20.59 1.47 13.63
CA GLU A 98 20.33 2.75 14.33
C GLU A 98 19.29 3.63 13.61
N GLY A 99 18.26 2.97 13.08
CA GLY A 99 17.23 3.61 12.27
C GLY A 99 17.64 3.85 10.82
N VAL A 100 18.92 3.85 10.45
CA VAL A 100 19.36 4.04 9.07
C VAL A 100 19.11 2.79 8.23
N TRP A 101 18.35 2.96 7.14
CA TRP A 101 18.16 1.91 6.12
C TRP A 101 19.20 2.05 5.01
N THR A 102 19.86 0.95 4.67
CA THR A 102 20.73 0.79 3.49
C THR A 102 20.21 -0.34 2.61
N ASP A 103 20.47 -0.29 1.31
CA ASP A 103 20.12 -1.40 0.42
C ASP A 103 21.02 -2.63 0.70
N GLU A 104 20.79 -3.71 -0.05
CA GLU A 104 21.55 -4.97 0.08
C GLU A 104 23.06 -4.82 -0.17
N ASN A 105 23.48 -3.74 -0.86
CA ASN A 105 24.88 -3.43 -1.12
C ASN A 105 25.48 -2.47 -0.06
N GLY A 106 24.75 -2.19 1.03
CA GLY A 106 25.16 -1.25 2.07
C GLY A 106 25.09 0.21 1.64
N CYS A 107 24.46 0.51 0.49
CA CYS A 107 24.36 1.88 -0.01
C CYS A 107 23.19 2.61 0.66
N ARG A 108 23.50 3.76 1.28
CA ARG A 108 22.48 4.68 1.82
C ARG A 108 21.81 5.41 0.68
N LYS A 109 20.64 4.92 0.24
CA LYS A 109 19.80 5.62 -0.73
C LYS A 109 18.76 6.48 0.00
N LYS A 110 18.63 7.74 -0.39
CA LYS A 110 17.37 8.47 -0.18
C LYS A 110 16.34 7.86 -1.12
N SER A 111 15.61 6.85 -0.67
CA SER A 111 14.39 6.48 -1.38
C SER A 111 13.32 7.49 -0.97
N ASP A 112 12.88 8.32 -1.92
CA ASP A 112 11.85 9.36 -1.71
C ASP A 112 10.52 8.80 -1.17
N ASN A 113 10.39 7.47 -1.15
CA ASN A 113 9.20 6.73 -0.79
C ASN A 113 9.40 5.75 0.36
N ILE A 114 10.51 5.84 1.12
CA ILE A 114 10.62 5.16 2.44
C ILE A 114 9.39 5.44 3.30
N PRO A 115 8.84 6.67 3.37
CA PRO A 115 7.64 6.92 4.16
C PRO A 115 6.42 6.08 3.75
N GLN A 116 6.27 5.74 2.46
CA GLN A 116 5.19 4.85 2.00
C GLN A 116 5.40 3.42 2.48
N LYS A 117 6.61 2.88 2.31
CA LYS A 117 6.95 1.51 2.73
C LYS A 117 6.89 1.37 4.26
N GLU A 118 7.38 2.38 4.97
CA GLU A 118 7.27 2.52 6.43
C GLU A 118 5.80 2.54 6.88
N SER A 119 4.96 3.38 6.26
CA SER A 119 3.55 3.48 6.62
C SER A 119 2.82 2.15 6.39
N ILE A 120 3.08 1.48 5.27
CA ILE A 120 2.53 0.14 4.99
C ILE A 120 2.99 -0.87 6.05
N GLY A 121 4.29 -0.92 6.35
CA GLY A 121 4.82 -1.85 7.35
C GLY A 121 4.26 -1.62 8.75
N ARG A 122 4.10 -0.36 9.17
CA ARG A 122 3.47 -0.02 10.45
C ARG A 122 1.99 -0.41 10.50
N MET A 123 1.23 -0.19 9.42
CA MET A 123 -0.16 -0.65 9.34
C MET A 123 -0.26 -2.18 9.40
N ALA A 124 0.59 -2.87 8.64
CA ALA A 124 0.63 -4.32 8.60
C ALA A 124 0.99 -4.92 9.97
N TYR A 125 2.04 -4.38 10.60
CA TYR A 125 2.45 -4.76 11.95
C TYR A 125 1.31 -4.58 12.96
N LEU A 126 0.60 -3.45 12.90
CA LEU A 126 -0.53 -3.18 13.80
C LEU A 126 -1.63 -4.25 13.66
N LEU A 127 -2.02 -4.59 12.42
CA LEU A 127 -3.04 -5.63 12.18
C LEU A 127 -2.56 -7.03 12.61
N GLN A 128 -1.30 -7.38 12.33
CA GLN A 128 -0.70 -8.66 12.73
C GLN A 128 -0.60 -8.83 14.25
N LYS A 129 -0.46 -7.71 15.00
CA LYS A 129 -0.48 -7.72 16.48
C LYS A 129 -1.90 -7.68 17.04
N TYR A 130 -2.83 -6.99 16.37
CA TYR A 130 -4.24 -6.92 16.77
C TYR A 130 -4.87 -8.31 16.87
N THR A 131 -4.53 -9.23 15.96
CA THR A 131 -5.04 -10.61 15.94
C THR A 131 -4.51 -11.49 17.09
N LYS A 132 -3.53 -11.02 17.88
CA LYS A 132 -2.88 -11.79 18.98
C LYS A 132 -3.36 -11.39 20.39
N ASN A 133 -4.57 -10.86 20.54
CA ASN A 133 -5.22 -10.50 21.82
C ASN A 133 -4.55 -9.37 22.64
N GLN A 134 -3.66 -8.57 22.06
CA GLN A 134 -3.05 -7.44 22.76
C GLN A 134 -3.81 -6.13 22.50
N LYS A 135 -4.08 -5.37 23.57
CA LYS A 135 -4.56 -3.98 23.48
C LYS A 135 -3.65 -3.23 22.50
N ILE A 136 -4.23 -2.38 21.65
CA ILE A 136 -3.51 -1.54 20.68
C ILE A 136 -2.75 -0.41 21.36
N ASP A 137 -2.28 -0.57 22.59
CA ASP A 137 -1.44 0.47 23.15
C ASP A 137 -0.18 0.56 22.29
N ALA A 138 0.18 1.77 21.91
CA ALA A 138 0.94 2.07 20.69
C ALA A 138 2.26 1.28 20.61
N ASN A 139 2.22 0.07 20.06
CA ASN A 139 3.44 -0.70 19.83
C ASN A 139 4.22 0.02 18.74
N ARG A 140 5.43 0.45 19.10
CA ARG A 140 6.36 1.15 18.23
C ARG A 140 7.27 0.10 17.60
N PRO A 141 6.96 -0.42 16.40
CA PRO A 141 7.79 -1.44 15.79
C PRO A 141 9.18 -0.86 15.53
N SER A 142 10.21 -1.67 15.81
CA SER A 142 11.56 -1.47 15.31
C SER A 142 11.59 -1.49 13.79
N GLY A 143 12.66 -0.97 13.19
CA GLY A 143 12.78 -1.00 11.72
C GLY A 143 12.74 -2.42 11.14
N LYS A 144 13.34 -3.39 11.84
CA LYS A 144 13.28 -4.81 11.45
C LYS A 144 11.86 -5.36 11.49
N GLU A 145 11.09 -5.05 12.52
CA GLU A 145 9.67 -5.44 12.59
C GLU A 145 8.83 -4.80 11.47
N ILE A 146 9.15 -3.57 11.05
CA ILE A 146 8.51 -2.92 9.89
C ILE A 146 8.85 -3.68 8.61
N GLN A 147 10.12 -4.03 8.37
CA GLN A 147 10.52 -4.83 7.20
C GLN A 147 9.85 -6.20 7.19
N ASP A 148 9.84 -6.90 8.33
CA ASP A 148 9.23 -8.22 8.46
C ASP A 148 7.71 -8.18 8.22
N ALA A 149 7.05 -7.11 8.67
CA ALA A 149 5.64 -6.88 8.37
C ALA A 149 5.41 -6.64 6.87
N VAL A 150 6.22 -5.79 6.20
CA VAL A 150 6.13 -5.57 4.74
C VAL A 150 6.41 -6.86 3.97
N LYS A 151 7.34 -7.69 4.44
CA LYS A 151 7.64 -8.98 3.80
C LYS A 151 6.41 -9.88 3.68
N GLN A 152 5.51 -9.80 4.67
CA GLN A 152 4.32 -10.63 4.79
C GLN A 152 3.05 -10.01 4.17
N VAL A 153 3.14 -8.87 3.47
CA VAL A 153 1.98 -8.29 2.77
C VAL A 153 1.94 -8.63 1.29
N ALA A 154 0.74 -8.55 0.73
CA ALA A 154 0.54 -8.34 -0.68
C ALA A 154 0.12 -6.89 -0.92
N PHE A 155 0.49 -6.34 -2.06
CA PHE A 155 -0.03 -5.05 -2.51
C PHE A 155 -0.52 -5.19 -3.95
N MET A 156 -1.49 -4.38 -4.34
CA MET A 156 -1.97 -4.34 -5.71
C MET A 156 -2.27 -2.90 -6.13
N ASN A 157 -2.05 -2.57 -7.39
CA ASN A 157 -2.59 -1.38 -8.03
C ASN A 157 -3.89 -1.75 -8.73
N LEU A 158 -4.88 -0.86 -8.64
CA LEU A 158 -6.10 -1.00 -9.43
C LEU A 158 -5.82 -0.85 -10.93
N ASN A 159 -5.09 0.19 -11.32
CA ASN A 159 -4.66 0.40 -12.71
C ASN A 159 -3.27 -0.19 -12.96
N LYS A 160 -3.21 -1.24 -13.79
CA LYS A 160 -1.95 -1.95 -14.15
C LYS A 160 -1.19 -1.28 -15.29
N ARG A 161 -1.76 -0.34 -16.04
CA ARG A 161 -1.04 0.42 -17.09
C ARG A 161 0.00 1.37 -16.52
N GLY A 162 -0.18 1.76 -15.26
CA GLY A 162 0.52 2.88 -14.64
C GLY A 162 -0.20 4.21 -14.92
N GLY A 163 0.18 5.23 -14.17
CA GLY A 163 -0.39 6.57 -14.23
C GLY A 163 0.63 7.66 -13.97
N SER A 164 0.13 8.87 -13.74
CA SER A 164 0.90 10.08 -13.45
C SER A 164 1.08 10.31 -11.95
N GLN A 165 1.85 11.33 -11.57
CA GLN A 165 2.04 11.74 -10.18
C GLN A 165 0.72 12.13 -9.50
N LYS A 166 -0.20 12.72 -10.26
CA LYS A 166 -1.58 12.97 -9.84
C LYS A 166 -2.49 12.00 -10.56
N VAL A 167 -3.34 11.31 -9.82
CA VAL A 167 -4.31 10.38 -10.40
C VAL A 167 -5.33 11.13 -11.26
N ASN A 168 -5.61 10.62 -12.45
CA ASN A 168 -6.79 10.99 -13.21
C ASN A 168 -7.96 10.11 -12.76
N GLU A 169 -8.86 10.66 -11.94
CA GLU A 169 -9.93 9.88 -11.34
C GLU A 169 -10.90 9.29 -12.37
N LYS A 170 -11.14 9.98 -13.49
CA LYS A 170 -12.02 9.45 -14.55
C LYS A 170 -11.39 8.20 -15.16
N VAL A 171 -10.13 8.30 -15.58
CA VAL A 171 -9.37 7.19 -16.18
C VAL A 171 -9.27 6.02 -15.22
N LEU A 172 -8.95 6.26 -13.94
CA LEU A 172 -8.90 5.21 -12.93
C LEU A 172 -10.26 4.51 -12.78
N ASN A 173 -11.36 5.27 -12.71
CA ASN A 173 -12.70 4.70 -12.56
C ASN A 173 -13.15 3.90 -13.79
N ASP A 174 -12.77 4.36 -15.00
CA ASP A 174 -13.06 3.67 -16.25
C ASP A 174 -12.23 2.37 -16.34
N TYR A 175 -10.96 2.41 -15.94
CA TYR A 175 -10.10 1.21 -15.85
C TYR A 175 -10.67 0.19 -14.85
N VAL A 176 -11.04 0.65 -13.64
CA VAL A 176 -11.63 -0.22 -12.60
C VAL A 176 -12.93 -0.86 -13.08
N GLU A 177 -13.72 -0.16 -13.91
CA GLU A 177 -14.92 -0.75 -14.49
C GLU A 177 -14.60 -1.82 -15.53
N GLU A 178 -13.68 -1.54 -16.44
CA GLU A 178 -13.27 -2.44 -17.53
C GLU A 178 -12.61 -3.74 -17.00
N TYR A 179 -11.82 -3.62 -15.94
CA TYR A 179 -11.04 -4.72 -15.35
C TYR A 179 -11.52 -5.19 -13.97
N LYS A 180 -12.78 -4.90 -13.65
CA LYS A 180 -13.39 -5.24 -12.37
C LYS A 180 -13.26 -6.71 -12.01
N ASN A 181 -13.41 -7.60 -12.98
CA ASN A 181 -13.38 -9.04 -12.77
C ASN A 181 -11.95 -9.51 -12.46
N GLU A 182 -10.96 -9.01 -13.19
CA GLU A 182 -9.55 -9.33 -12.95
C GLU A 182 -9.08 -8.80 -11.59
N ILE A 183 -9.51 -7.59 -11.20
CA ILE A 183 -9.24 -7.03 -9.86
C ILE A 183 -9.85 -7.90 -8.76
N LYS A 184 -11.09 -8.37 -8.94
CA LYS A 184 -11.76 -9.26 -7.98
C LYS A 184 -11.06 -10.61 -7.91
N GLU A 185 -10.71 -11.20 -9.05
CA GLU A 185 -10.01 -12.47 -9.14
C GLU A 185 -8.63 -12.40 -8.46
N GLU A 186 -7.90 -11.29 -8.60
CA GLU A 186 -6.63 -11.08 -7.88
C GLU A 186 -6.82 -11.11 -6.36
N ILE A 187 -7.85 -10.42 -5.85
CA ILE A 187 -8.19 -10.42 -4.43
C ILE A 187 -8.59 -11.83 -3.97
N GLU A 188 -9.34 -12.57 -4.79
CA GLU A 188 -9.75 -13.96 -4.51
C GLU A 188 -8.56 -14.92 -4.48
N ILE A 189 -7.57 -14.76 -5.36
CA ILE A 189 -6.32 -15.54 -5.34
C ILE A 189 -5.52 -15.19 -4.08
N LEU A 190 -5.42 -13.91 -3.74
CA LEU A 190 -4.66 -13.44 -2.59
C LEU A 190 -5.24 -13.89 -1.24
N GLN A 191 -6.57 -14.05 -1.15
CA GLN A 191 -7.29 -14.45 0.06
C GLN A 191 -6.84 -13.67 1.32
N PRO A 192 -6.88 -12.33 1.31
CA PRO A 192 -6.48 -11.54 2.47
C PRO A 192 -7.51 -11.62 3.60
N ASP A 193 -7.05 -11.65 4.84
CA ASP A 193 -7.85 -11.46 6.05
C ASP A 193 -8.27 -9.98 6.22
N TYR A 194 -7.38 -9.06 5.84
CA TYR A 194 -7.64 -7.62 5.85
C TYR A 194 -7.24 -6.97 4.53
N ILE A 195 -8.09 -6.06 4.05
CA ILE A 195 -7.82 -5.21 2.90
C ILE A 195 -7.66 -3.77 3.39
N ILE A 196 -6.46 -3.19 3.23
CA ILE A 196 -6.20 -1.77 3.43
C ILE A 196 -6.42 -1.06 2.10
N TRP A 197 -7.45 -0.21 2.02
CA TRP A 197 -7.89 0.40 0.77
C TRP A 197 -7.40 1.84 0.64
N CYS A 198 -6.33 2.05 -0.12
CA CYS A 198 -5.71 3.36 -0.34
C CYS A 198 -6.10 3.98 -1.70
N ALA A 199 -7.17 3.48 -2.33
CA ALA A 199 -7.58 3.86 -3.69
C ALA A 199 -8.87 4.70 -3.76
N GLY A 200 -9.41 5.12 -2.61
CA GLY A 200 -10.60 5.98 -2.49
C GLY A 200 -11.93 5.21 -2.52
N GLU A 201 -12.97 5.80 -1.93
CA GLU A 201 -14.27 5.16 -1.68
C GLU A 201 -14.99 4.68 -2.96
N LYS A 202 -14.98 5.49 -4.03
CA LYS A 202 -15.75 5.16 -5.25
C LYS A 202 -15.28 3.85 -5.91
N PRO A 203 -13.97 3.63 -6.19
CA PRO A 203 -13.48 2.32 -6.60
C PRO A 203 -13.77 1.21 -5.58
N MET A 204 -13.68 1.50 -4.28
CA MET A 204 -13.94 0.50 -3.23
C MET A 204 -15.35 -0.08 -3.34
N GLY A 205 -16.36 0.78 -3.45
CA GLY A 205 -17.76 0.36 -3.54
C GLY A 205 -18.08 -0.45 -4.81
N LYS A 206 -17.28 -0.32 -5.87
CA LYS A 206 -17.41 -1.14 -7.07
C LYS A 206 -16.85 -2.55 -6.86
N ILE A 207 -15.72 -2.66 -6.18
CA ILE A 207 -14.98 -3.91 -6.04
C ILE A 207 -15.45 -4.74 -4.84
N LEU A 208 -15.66 -4.11 -3.69
CA LEU A 208 -15.99 -4.78 -2.43
C LEU A 208 -17.49 -4.68 -2.11
N GLU A 209 -18.17 -5.82 -2.04
CA GLU A 209 -19.63 -5.90 -1.89
C GLU A 209 -20.15 -5.54 -0.47
N LYS A 210 -19.29 -5.46 0.55
CA LYS A 210 -19.70 -5.25 1.97
C LYS A 210 -18.91 -4.19 2.77
N LYS A 211 -18.17 -3.29 2.12
CA LYS A 211 -17.18 -2.40 2.78
C LYS A 211 -16.22 -3.20 3.69
N ASN A 212 -15.70 -4.32 3.19
CA ASN A 212 -14.71 -5.17 3.88
C ASN A 212 -13.27 -4.62 3.82
N GLY A 213 -13.11 -3.35 3.41
CA GLY A 213 -11.83 -2.67 3.35
C GLY A 213 -11.73 -1.61 4.44
N ILE A 214 -10.54 -1.44 5.00
CA ILE A 214 -10.18 -0.32 5.86
C ILE A 214 -9.68 0.79 4.94
N GLU A 215 -10.54 1.77 4.66
CA GLU A 215 -10.17 2.89 3.81
C GLU A 215 -9.06 3.74 4.45
N MET A 216 -8.09 4.16 3.65
CA MET A 216 -7.01 5.06 4.04
C MET A 216 -6.67 6.03 2.90
N LEU A 217 -6.04 7.16 3.25
CA LEU A 217 -5.35 7.97 2.26
C LEU A 217 -4.15 7.19 1.69
N HIS A 218 -3.66 7.57 0.50
CA HIS A 218 -2.43 6.99 -0.03
C HIS A 218 -1.29 7.07 1.02
N PRO A 219 -0.43 6.05 1.19
CA PRO A 219 0.56 6.06 2.28
C PRO A 219 1.56 7.22 2.23
N ALA A 220 1.84 7.79 1.05
CA ALA A 220 2.64 9.02 0.91
C ALA A 220 1.89 10.32 1.28
N ALA A 221 0.58 10.24 1.55
CA ALA A 221 -0.31 11.38 1.80
C ALA A 221 -0.49 11.70 3.29
N GLY A 222 0.22 11.04 4.21
CA GLY A 222 0.09 11.29 5.66
C GLY A 222 0.33 12.74 6.08
N ARG A 223 1.12 13.50 5.32
CA ARG A 223 1.32 14.94 5.54
C ARG A 223 0.05 15.79 5.39
N TYR A 224 -0.96 15.28 4.68
CA TYR A 224 -2.24 15.98 4.48
C TYR A 224 -3.28 15.69 5.57
N ILE A 225 -2.92 14.89 6.59
CA ILE A 225 -3.77 14.72 7.77
C ILE A 225 -3.61 15.96 8.66
N TYR A 226 -4.67 16.78 8.73
CA TYR A 226 -4.71 17.98 9.54
C TYR A 226 -4.75 17.66 11.04
N ARG A 227 -4.24 18.58 11.87
CA ARG A 227 -4.12 18.38 13.33
C ARG A 227 -5.47 18.32 14.05
N ASN A 228 -6.50 18.89 13.45
CA ASN A 228 -7.88 18.88 13.95
C ASN A 228 -8.68 17.67 13.48
N ASN A 229 -8.05 16.69 12.81
CA ASN A 229 -8.73 15.47 12.43
C ASN A 229 -9.18 14.70 13.69
N GLU A 230 -10.48 14.46 13.82
CA GLU A 230 -11.10 13.83 14.99
C GLU A 230 -10.58 12.40 15.24
N GLU A 231 -10.21 11.67 14.18
CA GLU A 231 -9.67 10.31 14.27
C GLU A 231 -8.27 10.27 14.91
N LEU A 232 -7.64 11.42 15.16
CA LEU A 232 -6.40 11.48 15.95
C LEU A 232 -6.64 11.30 17.46
N GLY A 233 -7.88 11.52 17.94
CA GLY A 233 -8.24 11.36 19.35
C GLY A 233 -7.78 12.51 20.26
N PHE A 234 -7.54 13.69 19.70
CA PHE A 234 -7.16 14.90 20.46
C PHE A 234 -8.27 15.95 20.53
N GLU A 235 -9.47 15.68 20.00
CA GLU A 235 -10.64 16.58 20.07
C GLU A 235 -10.32 18.00 19.55
N GLY A 236 -9.43 18.10 18.56
CA GLY A 236 -8.97 19.39 18.02
C GLY A 236 -7.99 20.15 18.93
N ASN A 237 -7.64 19.63 20.11
CA ASN A 237 -6.65 20.22 21.01
C ASN A 237 -5.24 20.11 20.44
N VAL A 238 -4.82 21.17 19.73
CA VAL A 238 -3.52 21.26 19.06
C VAL A 238 -2.36 21.21 20.07
N GLU A 239 -2.51 21.80 21.25
CA GLU A 239 -1.47 21.80 22.28
C GLU A 239 -1.19 20.38 22.81
N LYS A 240 -2.25 19.63 23.13
CA LYS A 240 -2.16 18.23 23.55
C LYS A 240 -1.47 17.37 22.49
N TRP A 241 -1.77 17.60 21.21
CA TRP A 241 -1.09 16.95 20.09
C TRP A 241 0.41 17.30 20.02
N GLU A 242 0.76 18.58 20.13
CA GLU A 242 2.15 19.03 20.04
C GLU A 242 3.00 18.54 21.23
N ASN A 243 2.43 18.47 22.43
CA ASN A 243 3.10 17.92 23.61
C ASN A 243 3.33 16.41 23.45
N TYR A 244 2.29 15.65 23.06
CA TYR A 244 2.42 14.22 22.76
C TYR A 244 3.53 13.94 21.73
N TYR A 245 3.57 14.72 20.66
CA TYR A 245 4.57 14.51 19.62
C TYR A 245 5.99 14.90 20.08
N ARG A 246 6.14 15.93 20.92
CA ARG A 246 7.45 16.31 21.49
C ARG A 246 8.03 15.18 22.33
N GLU A 247 7.22 14.59 23.21
CA GLU A 247 7.60 13.41 24.00
C GLU A 247 7.98 12.23 23.10
N LEU A 248 7.24 12.02 22.01
CA LEU A 248 7.57 10.99 21.02
C LEU A 248 8.94 11.25 20.38
N GLU A 249 9.23 12.46 19.92
CA GLU A 249 10.53 12.79 19.30
C GLU A 249 11.69 12.65 20.28
N GLU A 250 11.51 13.05 21.52
CA GLU A 250 12.53 12.91 22.57
C GLU A 250 12.85 11.45 22.84
N SER A 251 11.84 10.58 22.86
CA SER A 251 12.03 9.13 23.04
C SER A 251 12.72 8.43 21.85
N GLN A 252 12.86 9.12 20.72
CA GLN A 252 13.49 8.61 19.49
C GLN A 252 14.81 9.31 19.14
N LYS A 253 15.39 10.06 20.08
CA LYS A 253 16.69 10.71 19.90
C LYS A 253 17.75 9.67 19.52
N GLY A 254 18.45 9.91 18.41
CA GLY A 254 19.52 9.04 17.88
C GLY A 254 19.18 8.27 16.61
N ALA A 255 17.90 8.14 16.22
CA ALA A 255 17.49 7.47 14.98
C ALA A 255 17.41 8.42 13.78
N GLU A 256 18.06 8.10 12.66
CA GLU A 256 18.04 8.93 11.43
C GLU A 256 16.96 8.55 10.40
N TYR A 257 16.68 7.26 10.19
CA TYR A 257 15.54 6.80 9.36
C TYR A 257 14.58 5.94 10.19
N LEU A 258 13.33 5.83 9.71
CA LEU A 258 12.21 5.19 10.42
C LEU A 258 11.92 5.81 11.82
N LYS A 259 12.52 6.96 12.12
CA LYS A 259 12.03 7.88 13.15
C LYS A 259 10.61 8.27 12.76
N VAL A 260 9.68 8.17 13.70
CA VAL A 260 8.28 8.46 13.42
C VAL A 260 8.14 9.96 13.22
N SER A 261 8.00 10.40 11.97
CA SER A 261 7.68 11.80 11.67
C SER A 261 6.25 12.15 12.09
N LYS A 262 5.96 13.45 12.29
CA LYS A 262 4.58 13.95 12.53
C LYS A 262 3.57 13.37 11.54
N GLY A 263 3.94 13.29 10.26
CA GLY A 263 3.06 12.81 9.20
C GLY A 263 2.74 11.32 9.33
N VAL A 264 3.76 10.51 9.61
CA VAL A 264 3.60 9.06 9.82
C VAL A 264 2.80 8.79 11.08
N GLU A 265 3.08 9.48 12.19
CA GLU A 265 2.34 9.30 13.45
C GLU A 265 0.84 9.57 13.30
N LYS A 266 0.50 10.70 12.66
CA LYS A 266 -0.91 11.01 12.36
C LYS A 266 -1.55 9.92 11.52
N TYR A 267 -0.84 9.47 10.49
CA TYR A 267 -1.34 8.43 9.58
C TYR A 267 -1.64 7.12 10.32
N ILE A 268 -0.75 6.67 11.20
CA ILE A 268 -0.94 5.44 11.97
C ILE A 268 -2.03 5.59 13.04
N ARG A 269 -2.18 6.76 13.66
CA ARG A 269 -3.29 7.02 14.60
C ARG A 269 -4.66 6.98 13.92
N VAL A 270 -4.78 7.63 12.76
CA VAL A 270 -6.01 7.55 11.95
C VAL A 270 -6.29 6.10 11.56
N PHE A 271 -5.27 5.37 11.08
CA PHE A 271 -5.42 3.97 10.73
C PHE A 271 -5.92 3.13 11.93
N LYS A 272 -5.32 3.29 13.11
CA LYS A 272 -5.74 2.62 14.34
C LYS A 272 -7.22 2.88 14.65
N SER A 273 -7.66 4.14 14.61
CA SER A 273 -9.07 4.50 14.83
C SER A 273 -10.00 3.78 13.84
N ARG A 274 -9.60 3.66 12.57
CA ARG A 274 -10.36 2.96 11.53
C ARG A 274 -10.38 1.45 11.72
N VAL A 275 -9.28 0.85 12.15
CA VAL A 275 -9.22 -0.57 12.52
C VAL A 275 -10.16 -0.89 13.68
N GLU A 276 -10.18 -0.04 14.72
CA GLU A 276 -11.10 -0.19 15.85
C GLU A 276 -12.57 -0.14 15.40
N LYS A 277 -12.93 0.86 14.57
CA LYS A 277 -14.28 0.98 13.99
C LYS A 277 -14.63 -0.24 13.12
N PHE A 278 -13.72 -0.68 12.26
CA PHE A 278 -13.90 -1.84 11.39
C PHE A 278 -14.16 -3.12 12.18
N ASN A 279 -13.33 -3.39 13.19
CA ASN A 279 -13.47 -4.59 14.02
C ASN A 279 -14.72 -4.55 14.89
N ASN A 280 -15.10 -3.40 15.43
CA ASN A 280 -16.36 -3.26 16.17
C ASN A 280 -17.58 -3.52 15.28
N LYS A 281 -17.57 -3.03 14.03
CA LYS A 281 -18.64 -3.31 13.07
C LYS A 281 -18.75 -4.79 12.74
N ASN A 282 -17.62 -5.49 12.53
CA ASN A 282 -17.61 -6.91 12.16
C ASN A 282 -17.84 -7.85 13.35
N LYS A 283 -17.60 -7.41 14.59
CA LYS A 283 -17.99 -8.17 15.80
C LYS A 283 -19.51 -8.19 16.03
N ILE A 284 -20.24 -7.17 15.57
CA ILE A 284 -21.70 -7.08 15.71
C ILE A 284 -22.42 -7.99 14.69
N SER A 285 -21.70 -8.50 13.68
CA SER A 285 -22.26 -9.35 12.61
C SER A 285 -22.10 -10.87 12.82
N CYS A 286 -21.69 -11.32 14.02
CA CYS A 286 -21.68 -12.72 14.43
C CYS A 286 -22.75 -12.95 15.50
#